data_AF-A0A1H6Y6H2-F1
#
_entry.id   AF-A0A1H6Y6H2-F1
#
_cell.length_a   1.000
_cell.length_b   1.000
_cell.length_c   1.000
_cell.angle_alpha   90.00
_cell.angle_beta   90.00
_cell.angle_gamma   90.00
#
_symmetry.space_group_name_H-M   'P 1'
#
loop_
_entity.id
_entity.type
_entity.pdbx_description
1 polymer ?
#
loop_
_entity_poly.entity_id
_entity_poly.type
_entity_poly.pdbx_seq_one_letter_code
_entity_poly.pdbx_strand_id
1 'polypeptide(L)'
;MRQILWADALIYQMPGWWMGAPWTVKKYLDEVFTAGHGSLYANDGRSRQGPNRHYGSGGLLKGRRYLLSLTWNAPQERFPAPSSVPGQKHPHSSAKGG
;
A
#
# COMPACT_ATOMS: atom_id res chain seq x y z
N MET A 1 16.00 6.56 -3.61
CA MET A 1 15.04 7.66 -3.33
C MET A 1 14.55 8.38 -4.58
N ARG A 2 15.42 8.94 -5.44
CA ARG A 2 15.02 9.68 -6.66
C ARG A 2 14.04 8.94 -7.58
N GLN A 3 14.17 7.62 -7.70
CA GLN A 3 13.28 6.81 -8.54
C GLN A 3 11.83 6.79 -8.07
N ILE A 4 11.58 6.74 -6.75
CA ILE A 4 10.21 6.76 -6.20
C ILE A 4 9.57 8.14 -6.37
N LEU A 5 10.35 9.21 -6.22
CA LEU A 5 9.86 10.58 -6.41
C LEU A 5 9.50 10.87 -7.87
N TRP A 6 10.18 10.24 -8.81
CA TRP A 6 9.92 10.39 -10.24
C TRP A 6 8.69 9.59 -10.68
N ALA A 7 8.56 8.33 -10.24
CA ALA A 7 7.58 7.39 -10.75
C ALA A 7 6.11 7.75 -10.41
N ASP A 8 5.23 7.68 -11.41
CA ASP A 8 3.76 7.80 -11.24
C ASP A 8 3.14 6.56 -10.62
N ALA A 9 3.75 5.41 -10.87
CA ALA A 9 3.34 4.13 -10.33
C ALA A 9 4.55 3.26 -9.98
N LEU A 10 4.44 2.49 -8.89
CA LEU A 10 5.41 1.47 -8.50
C LEU A 10 4.80 0.08 -8.67
N ILE A 11 5.52 -0.83 -9.34
CA ILE A 11 5.12 -2.23 -9.44
C ILE A 11 6.07 -3.07 -8.59
N TYR A 12 5.54 -3.75 -7.59
CA TYR A 12 6.29 -4.74 -6.79
C TYR A 12 6.03 -6.13 -7.37
N GLN A 13 6.93 -6.58 -8.23
CA GLN A 13 6.98 -7.97 -8.67
C GLN A 13 7.79 -8.80 -7.67
N MET A 14 7.16 -9.72 -6.95
CA MET A 14 7.87 -10.56 -5.97
C MET A 14 7.15 -11.88 -5.71
N PRO A 15 7.90 -12.94 -5.34
CA PRO A 15 7.28 -14.17 -4.86
C PRO A 15 6.73 -13.99 -3.44
N GLY A 16 5.62 -14.68 -3.15
CA GLY A 16 5.18 -14.86 -1.77
C GLY A 16 6.15 -15.74 -1.02
N TRP A 17 6.75 -15.21 0.05
CA TRP A 17 7.67 -15.94 0.91
C TRP A 17 7.20 -15.80 2.36
N TRP A 18 6.89 -16.94 3.00
CA TRP A 18 6.37 -16.98 4.38
C TRP A 18 5.24 -15.97 4.62
N MET A 19 4.20 -16.07 3.80
CA MET A 19 3.00 -15.22 3.84
C MET A 19 3.19 -13.75 3.43
N GLY A 20 4.37 -13.34 2.94
CA GLY A 20 4.60 -11.94 2.58
C GLY A 20 5.74 -11.71 1.58
N ALA A 21 6.29 -10.50 1.63
CA ALA A 21 7.43 -10.12 0.82
C ALA A 21 8.71 -10.85 1.28
N PRO A 22 9.63 -11.18 0.36
CA PRO A 22 10.98 -11.59 0.72
C PRO A 22 11.67 -10.60 1.67
N TRP A 23 12.54 -11.09 2.56
CA TRP A 23 13.25 -10.23 3.51
C TRP A 23 14.06 -9.13 2.81
N THR A 24 14.59 -9.40 1.61
CA THR A 24 15.33 -8.42 0.79
C THR A 24 14.44 -7.27 0.33
N VAL A 25 13.20 -7.56 -0.07
CA VAL A 25 12.21 -6.54 -0.43
C VAL A 25 11.82 -5.73 0.80
N LYS A 26 11.61 -6.40 1.95
CA LYS A 26 11.32 -5.70 3.21
C LYS A 26 12.45 -4.78 3.63
N LYS A 27 13.70 -5.24 3.52
CA LYS A 27 14.90 -4.42 3.78
C LYS A 27 14.95 -3.20 2.86
N TYR A 28 14.71 -3.37 1.56
CA TYR A 28 14.63 -2.26 0.62
C TYR A 28 13.57 -1.23 1.02
N LEU A 29 12.36 -1.69 1.39
CA LEU A 29 11.31 -0.80 1.87
C LEU A 29 11.74 -0.06 3.13
N ASP A 30 12.31 -0.76 4.11
CA ASP A 30 12.77 -0.16 5.36
C ASP A 30 13.84 0.90 5.14
N GLU A 31 14.87 0.59 4.36
CA GLU A 31 15.97 1.52 4.09
C GLU A 31 15.49 2.72 3.27
N VAL A 32 14.72 2.49 2.20
CA VAL A 32 14.31 3.54 1.27
C VAL A 32 13.19 4.41 1.83
N PHE A 33 12.19 3.84 2.50
CA PHE A 33 11.10 4.64 3.06
C PHE A 33 11.56 5.37 4.32
N THR A 34 12.43 4.79 5.16
CA THR A 34 12.99 5.49 6.33
C THR A 34 13.89 6.65 5.90
N ALA A 35 14.82 6.42 4.97
CA ALA A 35 15.60 7.51 4.37
C ALA A 35 14.72 8.52 3.62
N GLY A 36 13.52 8.08 3.24
CA GLY A 36 12.47 8.85 2.58
C GLY A 36 11.83 9.96 3.40
N HIS A 37 12.12 10.07 4.69
CA HIS A 37 11.52 11.07 5.57
C HIS A 37 11.73 12.50 5.03
N GLY A 38 10.67 13.31 5.05
CA GLY A 38 10.66 14.67 4.51
C GLY A 38 10.40 14.77 3.01
N SER A 39 10.53 13.68 2.23
CA SER A 39 10.19 13.68 0.79
C SER A 39 9.07 12.71 0.42
N LEU A 40 9.04 11.52 1.03
CA LEU A 40 7.99 10.50 0.80
C LEU A 40 6.83 10.66 1.79
N TYR A 41 7.14 11.01 3.03
CA TYR A 41 6.18 11.29 4.10
C TYR A 41 6.74 12.36 5.05
N ALA A 42 5.86 13.14 5.67
CA ALA A 42 6.25 14.15 6.65
C ALA A 42 6.24 13.61 8.08
N ASN A 43 5.20 12.83 8.42
CA ASN A 43 4.99 12.22 9.73
C ASN A 43 3.89 11.15 9.61
N ASP A 44 3.43 10.60 10.74
CA ASP A 44 2.35 9.62 10.78
C ASP A 44 0.96 10.22 10.51
N GLY A 45 0.84 11.54 10.39
CA GLY A 45 -0.39 12.28 10.10
C GLY A 45 -1.12 12.82 11.33
N ARG A 46 -0.86 12.31 12.54
CA ARG A 46 -1.55 12.74 13.76
C ARG A 46 -1.04 14.10 14.24
N SER A 47 -1.92 14.86 14.89
CA SER A 47 -1.54 16.11 15.54
C SER A 47 -2.28 16.28 16.85
N ARG A 48 -1.58 16.75 17.89
CA ARG A 48 -2.19 17.15 19.17
C ARG A 48 -3.22 18.26 19.00
N GLN A 49 -3.06 19.11 18.00
CA GLN A 49 -3.97 20.23 17.72
C GLN A 49 -5.11 19.85 16.76
N GLY A 50 -5.08 18.65 16.19
CA GLY A 50 -6.04 18.19 15.19
C GLY A 50 -6.47 16.75 15.44
N PRO A 51 -7.38 16.49 16.40
CA PRO A 51 -7.76 15.14 16.80
C PRO A 51 -8.41 14.33 15.67
N ASN A 52 -8.96 15.00 14.65
CA ASN A 52 -9.55 14.35 13.47
C ASN A 52 -8.50 13.90 12.43
N ARG A 53 -7.20 14.16 12.65
CA ARG A 53 -6.15 13.65 11.76
C ARG A 53 -5.72 12.25 12.20
N HIS A 54 -5.99 11.27 11.36
CA HIS A 54 -5.74 9.87 11.65
C HIS A 54 -4.32 9.43 11.27
N TYR A 55 -3.87 8.35 11.91
CA TYR A 55 -2.63 7.66 11.56
C TYR A 55 -2.64 7.21 10.09
N GLY A 56 -1.50 7.36 9.41
CA GLY A 56 -1.34 7.06 7.99
C GLY A 56 -1.66 8.22 7.04
N SER A 57 -2.12 9.38 7.54
CA SER A 57 -2.51 10.51 6.69
C SER A 57 -1.36 11.42 6.24
N GLY A 58 -0.17 11.30 6.83
CA GLY A 58 0.99 12.20 6.65
C GLY A 58 1.91 11.93 5.44
N GLY A 59 1.53 11.03 4.52
CA GLY A 59 2.28 10.81 3.27
C GLY A 59 2.25 12.03 2.34
N LEU A 60 3.37 12.30 1.66
CA LEU A 60 3.55 13.46 0.77
C LEU A 60 3.23 13.13 -0.70
N LEU A 61 3.38 11.87 -1.10
CA LEU A 61 3.16 11.42 -2.48
C LEU A 61 1.70 11.09 -2.79
N LYS A 62 0.79 12.04 -2.54
CA LYS A 62 -0.63 11.88 -2.87
C LYS A 62 -0.80 11.72 -4.40
N GLY A 63 -1.75 10.86 -4.81
CA GLY A 63 -2.04 10.61 -6.23
C GLY A 63 -1.10 9.61 -6.93
N ARG A 64 0.03 9.23 -6.31
CA ARG A 64 0.87 8.14 -6.81
C ARG A 64 0.21 6.79 -6.55
N ARG A 65 0.47 5.82 -7.43
CA ARG A 65 -0.14 4.48 -7.38
C ARG A 65 0.91 3.41 -7.12
N TYR A 66 0.46 2.26 -6.63
CA TYR A 66 1.31 1.06 -6.58
C TYR A 66 0.50 -0.19 -6.91
N LEU A 67 1.18 -1.21 -7.43
CA LEU A 67 0.62 -2.51 -7.79
C LEU A 67 1.49 -3.62 -7.18
N LEU A 68 0.85 -4.63 -6.62
CA LEU A 68 1.50 -5.86 -6.21
C LEU A 68 1.25 -6.93 -7.28
N SER A 69 2.32 -7.41 -7.91
CA SER A 69 2.28 -8.50 -8.89
C SER A 69 3.00 -9.70 -8.28
N LEU A 70 2.23 -10.68 -7.81
CA LEU A 70 2.74 -11.70 -6.90
C LEU A 70 2.68 -13.09 -7.51
N THR A 71 3.72 -13.88 -7.27
CA THR A 71 3.72 -15.31 -7.60
C THR A 71 3.68 -16.15 -6.32
N TRP A 72 2.71 -17.06 -6.22
CA TRP A 72 2.53 -17.91 -5.05
C TRP A 72 2.39 -19.38 -5.48
N ASN A 73 2.94 -20.27 -4.66
CA ASN A 73 2.67 -21.70 -4.78
C ASN A 73 1.28 -22.07 -4.22
N ALA A 74 0.72 -21.26 -3.32
CA ALA A 74 -0.61 -21.49 -2.78
C ALA A 74 -1.68 -21.32 -3.88
N PRO A 75 -2.64 -22.25 -4.00
CA PRO A 75 -3.72 -22.12 -4.98
C PRO A 75 -4.66 -20.99 -4.59
N GLN A 76 -5.32 -20.40 -5.60
CA GLN A 76 -6.19 -19.23 -5.44
C GLN A 76 -7.31 -19.44 -4.41
N GLU A 77 -7.83 -20.65 -4.28
CA GLU A 77 -8.90 -21.04 -3.34
C GLU A 77 -8.52 -20.86 -1.85
N ARG A 78 -7.22 -20.76 -1.54
CA ARG A 78 -6.77 -20.47 -0.17
C ARG A 78 -6.88 -18.99 0.19
N PHE A 79 -7.11 -18.13 -0.79
CA PHE A 79 -7.35 -16.72 -0.56
C PHE A 79 -8.86 -16.45 -0.50
N PRO A 80 -9.32 -15.60 0.43
CA PRO A 80 -10.73 -15.23 0.50
C PRO A 80 -11.16 -14.57 -0.81
N ALA A 81 -12.41 -14.84 -1.23
CA ALA A 81 -13.00 -14.13 -2.34
C ALA A 81 -13.04 -12.63 -2.03
N PRO A 82 -12.86 -11.73 -3.01
CA PRO A 82 -12.93 -10.29 -2.80
C PRO A 82 -14.20 -9.84 -2.06
N SER A 83 -15.34 -10.50 -2.32
CA SER A 83 -16.63 -10.23 -1.67
C SER A 83 -16.71 -10.60 -0.19
N SER A 84 -15.82 -11.48 0.29
CA SER A 84 -15.79 -11.95 1.67
C SER A 84 -14.92 -11.09 2.60
N VAL A 85 -14.18 -10.11 2.06
CA VAL A 85 -13.32 -9.21 2.85
C VAL A 85 -14.12 -7.96 3.26
N PRO A 86 -14.40 -7.74 4.55
CA PRO A 86 -15.11 -6.54 5.00
C PRO A 86 -14.35 -5.27 4.60
N GLY A 87 -15.01 -4.38 3.86
CA GLY A 87 -14.45 -3.08 3.45
C GLY A 87 -13.84 -3.03 2.03
N GLN A 88 -13.72 -4.15 1.31
CA GLN A 88 -13.44 -4.10 -0.14
C GLN A 88 -14.74 -3.78 -0.90
N LYS A 89 -14.92 -2.52 -1.33
CA LYS A 89 -16.00 -2.16 -2.25
C LYS A 89 -15.67 -2.67 -3.65
N HIS A 90 -16.59 -3.42 -4.26
CA HIS A 90 -16.50 -3.81 -5.66
C HIS A 90 -16.56 -2.54 -6.54
N PRO A 91 -15.69 -2.38 -7.56
CA PRO A 91 -15.64 -1.16 -8.39
C PRO A 91 -16.87 -0.93 -9.28
N HIS A 92 -17.89 -1.80 -9.23
CA HIS A 92 -19.11 -1.71 -10.04
C HIS A 92 -20.41 -1.94 -9.24
N SER A 93 -20.51 -1.44 -8.01
CA SER A 93 -21.83 -1.24 -7.42
C SER A 93 -22.28 0.21 -7.67
N SER A 94 -22.75 0.45 -8.90
CA SER A 94 -23.58 1.62 -9.16
C SER A 94 -24.85 1.48 -8.33
N ALA A 95 -25.11 2.50 -7.51
CA ALA A 95 -26.37 2.66 -6.81
C ALA A 95 -27.52 2.57 -7.82
N LYS A 96 -28.34 1.52 -7.72
CA LYS A 96 -29.73 1.60 -8.16
C LYS A 96 -30.48 2.27 -7.03
N GLY A 97 -31.00 3.45 -7.33
CA GLY A 97 -31.82 4.24 -6.41
C GLY A 97 -33.13 3.53 -6.06
N GLY A 98 -33.69 4.02 -4.96
CA GLY A 98 -35.01 3.75 -4.41
C GLY A 98 -35.23 4.74 -3.28
#